data_AF-A0A972UYH3-F1
#
_entry.id   AF-A0A972UYH3-F1
#
_cell.length_a   1.000
_cell.length_b   1.000
_cell.length_c   1.000
_cell.angle_alpha   90.00
_cell.angle_beta   90.00
_cell.angle_gamma   90.00
#
_symmetry.space_group_name_H-M   'P 1'
#
loop_
_entity.id
_entity.type
_entity.pdbx_description
1 polymer ?
#
loop_
_entity_poly.entity_id
_entity_poly.type
_entity_poly.pdbx_seq_one_letter_code
_entity_poly.pdbx_strand_id
1 'polypeptide(L)'
;MNDQILIQLADYLRQKIIDNYIAQGHRMTGTFAETLKVILKSELIEKIIEGSGQYYAIFLDTGVSKSRIPFNPGSGAGRSSYIEGLKAFAEIKMGLSGKDALGAAFAIAHTQKKEGMPTIGSYAHSKTGMRTRFLTDVLSDSRKHMKLEIERWGGQRIEGIVNNMIRNYERSI
;
A
#
# COMPACT_ATOMS: atom_id res chain seq x y z
N MET A 1 6.99 -1.22 29.16
CA MET A 1 7.45 -2.11 28.06
C MET A 1 7.97 -1.20 26.97
N ASN A 2 9.20 -1.40 26.49
CA ASN A 2 9.75 -0.53 25.44
C ASN A 2 9.14 -0.94 24.09
N ASP A 3 8.27 -0.09 23.55
CA ASP A 3 7.53 -0.33 22.31
C ASP A 3 8.34 -0.09 21.05
N GLN A 4 9.62 0.24 21.22
CA GLN A 4 10.53 0.58 20.13
C GLN A 4 10.58 -0.48 19.03
N ILE A 5 10.52 -1.78 19.38
CA ILE A 5 10.47 -2.83 18.35
C ILE A 5 9.18 -2.78 17.55
N LEU A 6 8.02 -2.57 18.19
CA LEU A 6 6.73 -2.50 17.50
C LEU A 6 6.62 -1.25 16.61
N ILE A 7 7.20 -0.13 17.05
CA ILE A 7 7.31 1.10 16.25
C ILE A 7 8.20 0.85 15.02
N GLN A 8 9.35 0.20 15.20
CA GLN A 8 10.23 -0.15 14.08
C GLN A 8 9.55 -1.08 13.07
N LEU A 9 8.75 -2.04 13.54
CA LEU A 9 7.98 -2.93 12.66
C LEU A 9 6.85 -2.19 11.93
N ALA A 10 6.20 -1.21 12.57
CA ALA A 10 5.22 -0.35 11.92
C ALA A 10 5.86 0.50 10.80
N ASP A 11 7.02 1.09 11.06
CA ASP A 11 7.77 1.85 10.07
C ASP A 11 8.26 0.97 8.91
N TYR A 12 8.75 -0.23 9.23
CA TYR A 12 9.13 -1.23 8.23
C TYR A 12 7.96 -1.58 7.30
N LEU A 13 6.78 -1.88 7.87
CA LEU A 13 5.58 -2.17 7.08
C LEU A 13 5.19 -1.00 6.19
N ARG A 14 5.18 0.23 6.74
CA ARG A 14 4.88 1.44 5.99
C ARG A 14 5.80 1.58 4.78
N GLN A 15 7.10 1.40 4.98
CA GLN A 15 8.09 1.54 3.93
C GLN A 15 7.91 0.46 2.85
N LYS A 16 7.71 -0.81 3.25
CA LYS A 16 7.50 -1.90 2.29
C LYS A 16 6.25 -1.71 1.44
N ILE A 17 5.17 -1.20 2.03
CA ILE A 17 3.94 -0.86 1.29
C ILE A 17 4.23 0.23 0.25
N ILE A 18 4.92 1.30 0.66
CA ILE A 18 5.27 2.42 -0.24
C ILE A 18 6.18 1.95 -1.37
N ASP A 19 7.22 1.16 -1.05
CA ASP A 19 8.17 0.65 -2.03
C ASP A 19 7.47 -0.22 -3.08
N ASN A 20 6.61 -1.15 -2.65
CA ASN A 20 5.86 -2.01 -3.57
C ASN A 20 4.86 -1.20 -4.41
N TYR A 21 4.14 -0.25 -3.80
CA TYR A 21 3.24 0.66 -4.51
C TYR A 21 3.96 1.43 -5.63
N ILE A 22 5.15 1.97 -5.33
CA ILE A 22 5.97 2.70 -6.30
C ILE A 22 6.53 1.75 -7.36
N ALA A 23 7.03 0.58 -6.96
CA ALA A 23 7.63 -0.40 -7.87
C ALA A 23 6.60 -0.97 -8.86
N GLN A 24 5.34 -1.11 -8.44
CA GLN A 24 4.24 -1.47 -9.34
C GLN A 24 3.85 -0.34 -10.29
N GLY A 25 4.37 0.89 -10.13
CA GLY A 25 4.10 2.02 -11.01
C GLY A 25 2.84 2.81 -10.66
N HIS A 26 2.40 2.81 -9.40
CA HIS A 26 1.19 3.54 -8.97
C HIS A 26 1.46 4.99 -8.53
N ARG A 27 2.73 5.40 -8.45
CA ARG A 27 3.08 6.76 -8.03
C ARG A 27 2.70 7.79 -9.10
N MET A 28 1.61 8.53 -8.88
CA MET A 28 1.22 9.68 -9.70
C MET A 28 1.63 11.01 -9.04
N THR A 29 0.86 11.49 -8.07
CA THR A 29 1.16 12.73 -7.32
C THR A 29 2.05 12.48 -6.11
N GLY A 30 2.12 11.23 -5.62
CA GLY A 30 2.79 10.90 -4.35
C GLY A 30 1.85 10.86 -3.14
N THR A 31 0.63 11.38 -3.27
CA THR A 31 -0.32 11.54 -2.15
C THR A 31 -0.57 10.27 -1.36
N PHE A 32 -0.69 9.10 -1.99
CA PHE A 32 -0.84 7.85 -1.26
C PHE A 32 0.35 7.59 -0.33
N ALA A 33 1.58 7.68 -0.84
CA ALA A 33 2.79 7.43 -0.06
C ALA A 33 2.99 8.46 1.06
N GLU A 34 2.60 9.71 0.81
CA GLU A 34 2.69 10.81 1.78
C GLU A 34 1.64 10.70 2.89
N THR A 35 0.43 10.25 2.56
CA THR A 35 -0.70 10.20 3.51
C THR A 35 -0.90 8.83 4.15
N LEU A 36 -0.17 7.79 3.72
CA LEU A 36 -0.19 6.49 4.36
C LEU A 36 0.37 6.60 5.78
N LYS A 37 -0.50 6.34 6.76
CA LYS A 37 -0.17 6.25 8.18
C LYS A 37 -0.17 4.80 8.59
N VAL A 38 0.88 4.38 9.28
CA VAL A 38 0.95 3.10 9.97
C VAL A 38 1.44 3.41 11.38
N ILE A 39 0.61 3.15 12.38
CA ILE A 39 0.84 3.59 13.77
C ILE A 39 0.66 2.44 14.74
N LEU A 40 1.33 2.52 15.88
CA LEU A 40 1.08 1.63 17.01
C LEU A 40 -0.07 2.19 17.86
N LYS A 41 -1.14 1.44 17.98
CA LYS A 41 -2.20 1.67 18.97
C LYS A 41 -2.00 0.73 20.16
N SER A 42 -2.10 1.28 21.35
CA SER A 42 -2.18 0.49 22.58
C SER A 42 -3.63 0.43 23.01
N GLU A 43 -4.17 -0.78 23.05
CA GLU A 43 -5.47 -1.06 23.65
C GLU A 43 -5.27 -1.62 25.07
N LEU A 44 -6.37 -1.90 25.77
CA LEU A 44 -6.35 -2.28 27.18
C LEU A 44 -5.50 -3.52 27.46
N ILE A 45 -5.44 -4.46 26.51
CA ILE A 45 -4.80 -5.77 26.65
C ILE A 45 -3.79 -6.03 25.53
N GLU A 46 -3.91 -5.37 24.38
CA GLU A 46 -3.11 -5.65 23.19
C GLU A 46 -2.50 -4.41 22.55
N LYS A 47 -1.51 -4.64 21.70
CA LYS A 47 -0.88 -3.61 20.87
C LYS A 47 -1.11 -3.95 19.41
N ILE A 48 -1.70 -3.01 18.68
CA ILE A 48 -2.13 -3.19 17.31
C ILE A 48 -1.34 -2.23 16.43
N ILE A 49 -0.80 -2.73 15.32
CA ILE A 49 -0.30 -1.88 14.25
C ILE A 49 -1.46 -1.58 13.31
N GLU A 50 -1.92 -0.33 13.29
CA GLU A 50 -3.04 0.12 12.47
C GLU A 50 -2.54 0.92 11.26
N GLY A 51 -3.03 0.56 10.07
CA GLY A 51 -2.78 1.28 8.83
C GLY A 51 -4.01 2.06 8.34
N SER A 52 -3.81 3.30 7.89
CA SER A 52 -4.84 4.11 7.22
C SER A 52 -4.26 4.87 6.04
N GLY A 53 -5.06 5.04 4.98
CA GLY A 53 -4.64 5.68 3.74
C GLY A 53 -5.80 6.00 2.81
N GLN A 54 -5.49 6.40 1.58
CA GLN A 54 -6.51 6.79 0.60
C GLN A 54 -7.39 5.60 0.18
N TYR A 55 -8.70 5.77 0.21
CA TYR A 55 -9.66 4.69 -0.09
C TYR A 55 -9.45 4.05 -1.47
N TYR A 56 -9.05 4.83 -2.48
CA TYR A 56 -8.82 4.31 -3.83
C TYR A 56 -7.73 3.23 -3.91
N ALA A 57 -6.83 3.18 -2.92
CA ALA A 57 -5.76 2.19 -2.83
C ALA A 57 -6.29 0.75 -2.85
N ILE A 58 -7.50 0.52 -2.32
CA ILE A 58 -8.15 -0.80 -2.34
C ILE A 58 -8.41 -1.26 -3.77
N PHE A 59 -8.87 -0.36 -4.66
CA PHE A 59 -9.13 -0.71 -6.06
C PHE A 59 -7.84 -0.95 -6.84
N LEU A 60 -6.74 -0.30 -6.46
CA LEU A 60 -5.42 -0.56 -7.03
C LEU A 60 -4.85 -1.90 -6.53
N ASP A 61 -5.08 -2.25 -5.26
CA ASP A 61 -4.62 -3.51 -4.69
C ASP A 61 -5.41 -4.71 -5.23
N THR A 62 -6.74 -4.58 -5.34
CA THR A 62 -7.62 -5.70 -5.72
C THR A 62 -7.90 -5.77 -7.22
N GLY A 63 -7.75 -4.66 -7.92
CA GLY A 63 -8.25 -4.51 -9.28
C GLY A 63 -9.78 -4.32 -9.35
N VAL A 64 -10.25 -3.99 -10.54
CA VAL A 64 -11.68 -3.80 -10.83
C VAL A 64 -12.04 -4.59 -12.09
N SER A 65 -13.02 -5.48 -11.97
CA SER A 65 -13.49 -6.26 -13.10
C SER A 65 -14.15 -5.38 -14.16
N LYS A 66 -14.07 -5.80 -15.43
CA LYS A 66 -14.69 -5.10 -16.58
C LYS A 66 -16.17 -4.74 -16.39
N SER A 67 -16.94 -5.58 -15.70
CA SER A 67 -18.36 -5.35 -15.44
C SER A 67 -18.60 -4.21 -14.44
N ARG A 68 -17.64 -3.95 -13.54
CA ARG A 68 -17.70 -2.91 -12.51
C ARG A 68 -17.11 -1.57 -12.96
N ILE A 69 -16.54 -1.49 -14.17
CA ILE A 69 -16.05 -0.23 -14.71
C ILE A 69 -17.24 0.71 -14.98
N PRO A 70 -17.29 1.90 -14.34
CA PRO A 70 -18.40 2.85 -14.41
C PRO A 70 -18.34 3.68 -15.70
N PHE A 71 -18.29 2.97 -16.83
CA PHE A 71 -18.27 3.53 -18.17
C PHE A 71 -19.26 2.77 -19.05
N ASN A 72 -20.20 3.51 -19.64
CA ASN A 72 -21.15 3.00 -20.62
C ASN A 72 -21.02 3.82 -21.92
N PRO A 73 -20.39 3.26 -22.96
CA PRO A 73 -20.26 3.93 -24.25
C PRO A 73 -21.62 4.40 -24.79
N GLY A 74 -21.68 5.61 -25.35
CA GLY A 74 -22.90 6.12 -25.99
C GLY A 74 -24.05 6.48 -25.03
N SER A 75 -23.81 6.59 -23.72
CA SER A 75 -24.86 6.92 -22.75
C SER A 75 -25.47 8.31 -22.90
N GLY A 76 -24.84 9.22 -23.65
CA GLY A 76 -25.26 10.62 -23.79
C GLY A 76 -25.13 11.45 -22.51
N ALA A 77 -24.55 10.90 -21.44
CA ALA A 77 -24.35 11.62 -20.19
C ALA A 77 -23.32 12.76 -20.38
N GLY A 78 -23.73 14.00 -20.11
CA GLY A 78 -22.88 15.18 -20.32
C GLY A 78 -21.68 15.31 -19.38
N ARG A 79 -21.65 14.57 -18.25
CA ARG A 79 -20.54 14.59 -17.29
C ARG A 79 -20.36 13.24 -16.60
N SER A 80 -19.13 12.79 -16.43
CA SER A 80 -18.77 11.57 -15.71
C SER A 80 -17.56 11.79 -14.83
N SER A 81 -17.72 11.64 -13.51
CA SER A 81 -16.60 11.77 -12.55
C SER A 81 -15.46 10.78 -12.83
N TYR A 82 -15.79 9.63 -13.40
CA TYR A 82 -14.80 8.64 -13.80
C TYR A 82 -13.96 9.11 -14.99
N ILE A 83 -14.59 9.71 -16.02
CA ILE A 83 -13.87 10.29 -17.16
C ILE A 83 -13.04 11.49 -16.72
N GLU A 84 -13.56 12.35 -15.84
CA GLU A 84 -12.77 13.47 -15.29
C GLU A 84 -11.53 12.99 -14.53
N GLY A 85 -11.66 11.91 -13.74
CA GLY A 85 -10.51 11.30 -13.07
C GLY A 85 -9.47 10.75 -14.04
N LEU A 86 -9.90 10.09 -15.12
CA LEU A 86 -9.01 9.59 -16.17
C LEU A 86 -8.36 10.72 -16.99
N LYS A 87 -9.08 11.81 -17.20
CA LYS A 87 -8.55 13.02 -17.84
C LYS A 87 -7.44 13.63 -16.98
N ALA A 88 -7.69 13.81 -15.68
CA ALA A 88 -6.67 14.29 -14.74
C ALA A 88 -5.46 13.36 -14.70
N PHE A 89 -5.68 12.04 -14.75
CA PHE A 89 -4.59 11.07 -14.90
C PHE A 89 -3.80 11.30 -16.19
N ALA A 90 -4.46 11.48 -17.33
CA ALA A 90 -3.79 11.73 -18.61
C ALA A 90 -2.99 13.05 -18.60
N GLU A 91 -3.53 14.09 -17.97
CA GLU A 91 -2.84 15.37 -17.81
C GLU A 91 -1.56 15.21 -16.97
N ILE A 92 -1.67 14.57 -15.80
CA ILE A 92 -0.54 14.44 -14.87
C ILE A 92 0.49 13.41 -15.35
N LYS A 93 0.04 12.27 -15.89
CA LYS A 93 0.95 11.16 -16.26
C LYS A 93 1.42 11.18 -17.69
N MET A 94 0.60 11.65 -18.62
CA MET A 94 0.92 11.62 -20.04
C MET A 94 1.30 13.00 -20.58
N GLY A 95 1.18 14.06 -19.76
CA GLY A 95 1.48 15.43 -20.19
C GLY A 95 0.51 15.97 -21.24
N LEU A 96 -0.66 15.34 -21.39
CA LEU A 96 -1.68 15.75 -22.34
C LEU A 96 -2.51 16.91 -21.76
N SER A 97 -3.27 17.61 -22.60
CA SER A 97 -4.16 18.67 -22.13
C SER A 97 -5.42 18.78 -22.99
N GLY A 98 -6.45 19.44 -22.46
CA GLY A 98 -7.66 19.78 -23.20
C GLY A 98 -8.32 18.58 -23.87
N LYS A 99 -8.46 18.64 -25.21
CA LYS A 99 -9.10 17.59 -26.01
C LYS A 99 -8.28 16.31 -26.07
N ASP A 100 -6.95 16.40 -26.05
CA ASP A 100 -6.07 15.23 -26.13
C ASP A 100 -6.14 14.42 -24.83
N ALA A 101 -6.15 15.11 -23.69
CA ALA A 101 -6.35 14.47 -22.39
C ALA A 101 -7.74 13.80 -22.30
N LEU A 102 -8.77 14.46 -22.82
CA LEU A 102 -10.13 13.89 -22.87
C LEU A 102 -10.19 12.66 -23.79
N GLY A 103 -9.55 12.71 -24.96
CA GLY A 103 -9.45 11.59 -25.89
C GLY A 103 -8.74 10.38 -25.24
N ALA A 104 -7.62 10.64 -24.55
CA ALA A 104 -6.92 9.61 -23.79
C ALA A 104 -7.79 9.03 -22.66
N ALA A 105 -8.54 9.86 -21.94
CA ALA A 105 -9.46 9.40 -20.90
C ALA A 105 -10.50 8.42 -21.44
N PHE A 106 -11.13 8.74 -22.57
CA PHE A 106 -12.08 7.82 -23.23
C PHE A 106 -11.39 6.54 -23.72
N ALA A 107 -10.21 6.64 -24.33
CA ALA A 107 -9.46 5.46 -24.79
C ALA A 107 -9.12 4.52 -23.62
N ILE A 108 -8.70 5.07 -22.47
CA ILE A 108 -8.46 4.31 -21.24
C ILE A 108 -9.77 3.68 -20.74
N ALA A 109 -10.86 4.45 -20.69
CA ALA A 109 -12.16 3.95 -20.23
C ALA A 109 -12.68 2.80 -21.10
N HIS A 110 -12.55 2.90 -22.42
CA HIS A 110 -12.89 1.81 -23.36
C HIS A 110 -12.03 0.58 -23.11
N THR A 111 -10.72 0.75 -22.93
CA THR A 111 -9.80 -0.35 -22.65
C THR A 111 -10.14 -1.02 -21.32
N GLN A 112 -10.36 -0.24 -20.26
CA GLN A 112 -10.77 -0.76 -18.96
C GLN A 112 -12.13 -1.46 -19.03
N LYS A 113 -13.09 -0.95 -19.82
CA LYS A 113 -14.38 -1.62 -20.00
C LYS A 113 -14.26 -2.98 -20.70
N LYS A 114 -13.23 -3.17 -21.52
CA LYS A 114 -12.94 -4.44 -22.20
C LYS A 114 -12.17 -5.40 -21.29
N GLU A 115 -11.13 -4.91 -20.62
CA GLU A 115 -10.12 -5.73 -19.94
C GLU A 115 -10.28 -5.76 -18.41
N GLY A 116 -10.82 -4.69 -17.83
CA GLY A 116 -10.76 -4.39 -16.40
C GLY A 116 -9.63 -3.42 -16.04
N MET A 117 -9.42 -3.24 -14.74
CA MET A 117 -8.30 -2.50 -14.17
C MET A 117 -7.52 -3.46 -13.25
N PRO A 118 -6.20 -3.60 -13.39
CA PRO A 118 -5.32 -3.01 -14.40
C PRO A 118 -5.62 -3.49 -15.83
N THR A 119 -5.27 -2.67 -16.83
CA THR A 119 -5.28 -3.10 -18.24
C THR A 119 -4.05 -3.94 -18.55
N ILE A 120 -4.12 -4.78 -19.58
CA ILE A 120 -3.02 -5.67 -19.99
C ILE A 120 -1.77 -4.83 -20.32
N GLY A 121 -1.92 -3.74 -21.07
CA GLY A 121 -0.80 -2.85 -21.41
C GLY A 121 -0.15 -2.18 -20.20
N SER A 122 -0.88 -2.00 -19.08
CA SER A 122 -0.34 -1.30 -17.92
C SER A 122 0.76 -2.07 -17.18
N TYR A 123 0.87 -3.39 -17.40
CA TYR A 123 1.92 -4.22 -16.81
C TYR A 123 3.32 -3.84 -17.30
N ALA A 124 3.45 -3.24 -18.48
CA ALA A 124 4.72 -2.71 -18.98
C ALA A 124 5.29 -1.57 -18.12
N HIS A 125 4.47 -0.96 -17.26
CA HIS A 125 4.89 0.11 -16.33
C HIS A 125 5.25 -0.40 -14.93
N SER A 126 5.18 -1.71 -14.68
CA SER A 126 5.55 -2.32 -13.41
C SER A 126 6.97 -2.87 -13.44
N LYS A 127 7.73 -2.62 -12.37
CA LYS A 127 9.04 -3.26 -12.14
C LYS A 127 8.91 -4.63 -11.47
N THR A 128 7.77 -4.93 -10.85
CA THR A 128 7.54 -6.21 -10.16
C THR A 128 6.83 -7.23 -11.04
N GLY A 129 6.40 -6.84 -12.24
CA GLY A 129 5.52 -7.65 -13.09
C GLY A 129 4.08 -7.71 -12.56
N MET A 130 3.75 -7.03 -11.46
CA MET A 130 2.41 -6.95 -10.89
C MET A 130 1.89 -5.51 -10.87
N ARG A 131 0.56 -5.37 -10.92
CA ARG A 131 -0.15 -4.08 -10.86
C ARG A 131 -1.23 -4.07 -9.76
N THR A 132 -1.32 -5.15 -9.01
CA THR A 132 -2.25 -5.42 -7.91
C THR A 132 -1.47 -6.03 -6.75
N ARG A 133 -2.14 -6.19 -5.60
CA ARG A 133 -1.64 -6.87 -4.40
C ARG A 133 -0.44 -6.19 -3.72
N PHE A 134 -0.21 -4.91 -3.98
CA PHE A 134 0.90 -4.18 -3.36
C PHE A 134 0.81 -4.10 -1.83
N LEU A 135 -0.41 -4.08 -1.27
CA LEU A 135 -0.67 -4.20 0.18
C LEU A 135 -0.68 -5.67 0.60
N THR A 136 -1.49 -6.48 -0.08
CA THR A 136 -1.75 -7.87 0.31
C THR A 136 -0.47 -8.69 0.36
N ASP A 137 0.41 -8.55 -0.64
CA ASP A 137 1.67 -9.28 -0.69
C ASP A 137 2.64 -8.79 0.38
N VAL A 138 2.73 -7.47 0.61
CA VAL A 138 3.61 -6.92 1.65
C VAL A 138 3.18 -7.41 3.03
N LEU A 139 1.90 -7.42 3.35
CA LEU A 139 1.39 -7.90 4.64
C LEU A 139 1.67 -9.40 4.83
N SER A 140 1.50 -10.19 3.76
CA SER A 140 1.82 -11.62 3.77
C SER A 140 3.31 -11.87 4.00
N ASP A 141 4.16 -11.22 3.21
CA ASP A 141 5.61 -11.43 3.22
C ASP A 141 6.26 -10.90 4.50
N SER A 142 5.75 -9.77 5.01
CA SER A 142 6.28 -9.14 6.23
C SER A 142 5.96 -9.94 7.48
N ARG A 143 4.90 -10.76 7.48
CA ARG A 143 4.50 -11.56 8.64
C ARG A 143 5.64 -12.44 9.16
N LYS A 144 6.36 -13.12 8.26
CA LYS A 144 7.50 -13.99 8.65
C LYS A 144 8.64 -13.17 9.24
N HIS A 145 9.00 -12.05 8.60
CA HIS A 145 10.06 -11.17 9.08
C HIS A 145 9.73 -10.58 10.46
N MET A 146 8.53 -10.01 10.61
CA MET A 146 8.07 -9.43 11.88
C MET A 146 8.07 -10.46 13.02
N LYS A 147 7.61 -11.69 12.76
CA LYS A 147 7.63 -12.77 13.75
C LYS A 147 9.05 -13.05 14.25
N LEU A 148 10.01 -13.17 13.33
CA LEU A 148 11.41 -13.43 13.67
C LEU A 148 12.02 -12.28 14.49
N GLU A 149 11.73 -11.03 14.14
CA GLU A 149 12.22 -9.86 14.88
C GLU A 149 11.63 -9.79 16.30
N ILE A 150 10.35 -10.12 16.47
CA ILE A 150 9.70 -10.19 17.80
C ILE A 150 10.34 -11.30 18.64
N GLU A 151 10.52 -12.49 18.09
CA GLU A 151 11.15 -13.62 18.78
C GLU A 151 12.59 -13.29 19.21
N ARG A 152 13.37 -12.69 18.31
CA ARG A 152 14.74 -12.24 18.58
C ARG A 152 14.78 -11.21 19.71
N TRP A 153 13.91 -10.20 19.64
CA TRP A 153 13.84 -9.15 20.67
C TRP A 153 13.43 -9.72 22.03
N GLY A 154 12.44 -10.63 22.05
CA GLY A 154 12.01 -11.31 23.26
C GLY A 154 13.13 -12.14 23.89
N GLY A 155 13.88 -12.88 23.07
CA GLY A 155 15.05 -13.66 23.52
C GLY A 155 16.12 -12.78 24.18
N GLN A 156 16.54 -11.70 23.52
CA GLN A 156 17.51 -10.74 24.07
C GLN A 156 17.03 -10.11 25.38
N ARG A 157 15.73 -9.83 25.49
CA ARG A 157 15.14 -9.25 26.70
C ARG A 157 15.18 -10.23 27.87
N ILE A 158 14.82 -11.49 27.63
CA ILE A 158 14.87 -12.56 28.64
C ILE A 158 16.30 -12.80 29.10
N GLU A 159 17.24 -12.92 28.17
CA GLU A 159 18.67 -13.10 28.47
C GLU A 159 19.20 -11.97 29.36
N GLY A 160 18.87 -10.71 29.03
CA GLY A 160 19.24 -9.56 29.85
C GLY A 160 18.65 -9.60 31.27
N ILE A 161 17.42 -10.10 31.44
CA ILE A 161 16.80 -10.28 32.76
C ILE A 161 17.55 -11.35 33.55
N VAL A 162 17.81 -12.51 32.95
CA VAL A 162 18.54 -13.62 33.59
C VAL A 162 19.94 -13.17 34.02
N ASN A 163 20.68 -12.48 33.15
CA ASN A 163 22.01 -11.96 33.46
C ASN A 163 22.00 -10.92 34.58
N ASN A 164 20.93 -10.12 34.70
CA ASN A 164 20.77 -9.22 35.84
C ASN A 164 20.49 -9.97 37.14
N MET A 165 19.67 -11.02 37.09
CA MET A 165 19.37 -11.85 38.26
C MET A 165 20.63 -12.56 38.78
N ILE A 166 21.41 -13.18 37.88
CA ILE A 166 22.67 -13.84 38.23
C ILE A 166 23.64 -12.85 38.88
N ARG A 167 23.88 -11.69 38.23
CA ARG A 167 24.78 -10.66 38.79
C ARG A 167 24.34 -10.12 40.14
N ASN A 168 23.04 -10.01 40.37
CA ASN A 168 22.52 -9.56 41.67
C ASN A 168 22.71 -10.63 42.75
N TYR A 169 22.52 -11.90 42.40
CA TYR A 169 22.77 -13.02 43.30
C TYR A 169 24.26 -13.10 43.68
N GLU A 170 25.16 -13.01 42.71
CA GLU A 170 26.62 -13.01 42.92
C GLU A 170 27.11 -11.86 43.82
N ARG A 171 26.42 -10.72 43.83
CA ARG A 171 26.76 -9.58 44.71
C ARG A 171 26.21 -9.71 46.14
N SER A 172 25.30 -10.66 46.36
CA SER A 172 24.64 -10.89 47.65
C SER A 172 25.32 -11.98 48.50
N ILE A 173 26.29 -12.67 47.93
CA ILE A 173 27.20 -13.63 48.58
C ILE A 173 28.58 -12.99 48.79
#